data_AF-A0A392MMG4-F1
#
_entry.id   AF-A0A392MMG4-F1
#
_cell.length_a   1.000
_cell.length_b   1.000
_cell.length_c   1.000
_cell.angle_alpha   90.00
_cell.angle_beta   90.00
_cell.angle_gamma   90.00
#
_symmetry.space_group_name_H-M   'P 1'
#
loop_
_entity.id
_entity.type
_entity.pdbx_description
1 polymer ?
#
loop_
_entity_poly.entity_id
_entity_poly.type
_entity_poly.pdbx_seq_one_letter_code
_entity_poly.pdbx_strand_id
1 'polypeptide(L)'
;MYYKGVYHLFYQYNPKGAVWGNIVWGHSVSKDLINWKELQPALYPSKPFDKYGCWSGSATIIPGQGPVILYTGVVDKRSNEVQCIAIPANTSDPFLTKWVKPDRLNPIVTADRNMNGSVFRDPTTAWLGKDGHWRILVGSKHEDTGIAYLYRSKDFVKWTRAKHPIHSAKTTGMWECPDFYPVPLVGKNGLDASMIGNSVKHVLKNSLDMTRYEYYTVGTYIPNKDKYIPDNTSEDGWGGLRYDYGNFYASKSFFDPSKNRRIIWGWANESDTKEDDVKKGWAGIQAIPRTVWLDSGGRQLRQWPVEELNKLREKQVGINNKKLKKGGYVEVKGITAAQV
;
A
#
# COMPACT_ATOMS: atom_id res chain seq x y z
N MET A 1 -3.42 4.43 -7.62
CA MET A 1 -4.61 3.95 -8.37
C MET A 1 -4.51 4.36 -9.83
N TYR A 2 -5.33 3.78 -10.71
CA TYR A 2 -5.49 4.23 -12.10
C TYR A 2 -6.93 4.69 -12.32
N TYR A 3 -7.12 5.91 -12.82
CA TYR A 3 -8.44 6.48 -13.08
C TYR A 3 -8.40 7.33 -14.35
N LYS A 4 -9.38 7.12 -15.26
CA LYS A 4 -9.53 7.88 -16.52
C LYS A 4 -8.22 8.09 -17.31
N GLY A 5 -7.39 7.04 -17.43
CA GLY A 5 -6.16 7.12 -18.19
C GLY A 5 -4.98 7.74 -17.43
N VAL A 6 -5.07 7.95 -16.12
CA VAL A 6 -4.06 8.60 -15.30
C VAL A 6 -3.73 7.72 -14.09
N TYR A 7 -2.44 7.53 -13.83
CA TYR A 7 -1.96 6.95 -12.58
C TYR A 7 -1.88 8.05 -11.51
N HIS A 8 -2.47 7.79 -10.34
CA HIS A 8 -2.39 8.67 -9.18
C HIS A 8 -1.59 7.99 -8.07
N LEU A 9 -0.61 8.72 -7.56
CA LEU A 9 0.15 8.38 -6.36
C LEU A 9 -0.11 9.45 -5.30
N PHE A 10 -0.47 8.98 -4.12
CA PHE A 10 -0.54 9.80 -2.92
C PHE A 10 0.48 9.28 -1.91
N TYR A 11 1.06 10.15 -1.10
CA TYR A 11 2.13 9.81 -0.17
C TYR A 11 2.07 10.69 1.07
N GLN A 12 2.44 10.14 2.24
CA GLN A 12 2.63 10.95 3.44
C GLN A 12 3.76 11.96 3.17
N TYR A 13 3.47 13.24 3.40
CA TYR A 13 4.38 14.34 3.14
C TYR A 13 4.37 15.33 4.29
N ASN A 14 5.54 15.84 4.68
CA ASN A 14 5.66 16.96 5.59
C ASN A 14 5.98 18.24 4.78
N PRO A 15 5.02 19.18 4.64
CA PRO A 15 5.25 20.41 3.90
C PRO A 15 6.17 21.40 4.62
N LYS A 16 6.61 21.09 5.85
CA LYS A 16 7.39 22.00 6.72
C LYS A 16 8.80 21.51 7.03
N GLY A 17 9.25 20.39 6.46
CA GLY A 17 10.64 19.94 6.65
C GLY A 17 10.89 18.49 6.25
N ALA A 18 12.16 18.10 6.35
CA ALA A 18 12.67 16.77 5.97
C ALA A 18 12.53 15.69 7.07
N VAL A 19 11.79 15.98 8.14
CA VAL A 19 11.56 15.04 9.26
C VAL A 19 10.07 14.71 9.37
N TRP A 20 9.72 13.61 10.03
CA TRP A 20 8.31 13.24 10.19
C TRP A 20 7.55 14.24 11.07
N GLY A 21 6.40 14.73 10.59
CA GLY A 21 5.52 15.69 11.28
C GLY A 21 4.58 16.41 10.31
N ASN A 22 3.51 17.04 10.81
CA ASN A 22 2.53 17.79 9.99
C ASN A 22 2.01 17.04 8.76
N ILE A 23 1.77 15.73 8.90
CA ILE A 23 1.54 14.85 7.75
C ILE A 23 0.27 15.21 6.96
N VAL A 24 0.47 15.44 5.67
CA VAL A 24 -0.55 15.58 4.62
C VAL A 24 -0.37 14.48 3.57
N TRP A 25 -1.32 14.37 2.64
CA TRP A 25 -1.17 13.54 1.45
C TRP A 25 -0.67 14.40 0.29
N GLY A 26 0.63 14.32 -0.02
CA GLY A 26 1.15 14.77 -1.30
C GLY A 26 0.49 14.02 -2.46
N HIS A 27 0.45 14.60 -3.64
CA HIS A 27 -0.27 14.04 -4.78
C HIS A 27 0.49 14.29 -6.08
N SER A 28 0.81 13.21 -6.78
CA SER A 28 1.40 13.26 -8.12
C SER A 28 0.63 12.38 -9.10
N VAL A 29 0.65 12.76 -10.36
CA VAL A 29 0.01 12.02 -11.45
C VAL A 29 0.99 11.67 -12.55
N SER A 30 0.76 10.53 -13.21
CA SER A 30 1.61 10.03 -14.29
C SER A 30 0.78 9.34 -15.38
N LYS A 31 1.35 9.25 -16.59
CA LYS A 31 0.82 8.43 -17.70
C LYS A 31 1.52 7.09 -17.85
N ASP A 32 2.66 6.89 -17.19
CA ASP A 32 3.53 5.73 -17.40
C ASP A 32 4.19 5.19 -16.13
N LEU A 33 3.80 5.70 -14.95
CA LEU A 33 4.37 5.36 -13.63
C LEU A 33 5.82 5.79 -13.41
N ILE A 34 6.44 6.48 -14.38
CA ILE A 34 7.85 6.88 -14.35
C ILE A 34 7.96 8.40 -14.32
N ASN A 35 7.27 9.08 -15.23
CA ASN A 35 7.30 10.53 -15.35
C ASN A 35 6.13 11.13 -14.56
N TRP A 36 6.44 11.87 -13.50
CA TRP A 36 5.46 12.37 -12.54
C TRP A 36 5.28 13.88 -12.65
N LYS A 37 4.03 14.33 -12.64
CA LYS A 37 3.64 15.72 -12.43
C LYS A 37 3.16 15.89 -11.00
N GLU A 38 3.85 16.72 -10.24
CA GLU A 38 3.42 17.14 -8.91
C GLU A 38 2.14 17.98 -8.97
N LEU A 39 1.25 17.76 -8.01
CA LEU A 39 0.04 18.53 -7.76
C LEU A 39 0.04 19.03 -6.31
N GLN A 40 -0.93 19.89 -5.98
CA GLN A 40 -1.13 20.32 -4.60
C GLN A 40 -1.56 19.14 -3.70
N PRO A 41 -1.22 19.17 -2.39
CA PRO A 41 -1.64 18.14 -1.46
C PRO A 41 -3.15 17.86 -1.51
N ALA A 42 -3.52 16.59 -1.64
CA ALA A 42 -4.91 16.18 -1.80
C ALA A 42 -5.69 16.19 -0.49
N LEU A 43 -5.05 15.76 0.62
CA LEU A 43 -5.64 15.73 1.96
C LEU A 43 -4.71 16.38 2.97
N TYR A 44 -5.24 17.26 3.81
CA TYR A 44 -4.51 17.92 4.89
C TYR A 44 -5.42 18.09 6.12
N PRO A 45 -4.85 18.17 7.35
CA PRO A 45 -5.63 18.43 8.56
C PRO A 45 -6.53 19.65 8.40
N SER A 46 -7.84 19.45 8.50
CA SER A 46 -8.83 20.51 8.24
C SER A 46 -10.12 20.34 9.01
N LYS A 47 -10.32 19.20 9.68
CA LYS A 47 -11.54 18.83 10.37
C LYS A 47 -11.21 18.20 11.74
N PRO A 48 -12.17 18.13 12.69
CA PRO A 48 -11.90 17.54 14.01
C PRO A 48 -11.37 16.10 13.96
N PHE A 49 -11.84 15.29 13.01
CA PHE A 49 -11.45 13.88 12.86
C PHE A 49 -10.05 13.67 12.27
N ASP A 50 -9.37 14.71 11.78
CA ASP A 50 -8.01 14.61 11.24
C ASP A 50 -7.11 15.78 11.64
N LYS A 51 -7.49 16.50 12.71
CA LYS A 51 -6.88 17.75 13.16
C LYS A 51 -5.37 17.64 13.39
N TYR A 52 -4.88 16.47 13.77
CA TYR A 52 -3.48 16.23 14.10
C TYR A 52 -2.70 15.46 13.01
N GLY A 53 -3.36 15.07 11.92
CA GLY A 53 -2.69 14.37 10.82
C GLY A 53 -3.67 13.65 9.89
N CYS A 54 -3.33 13.63 8.60
CA CYS A 54 -3.93 12.74 7.61
C CYS A 54 -2.93 11.62 7.29
N TRP A 55 -3.04 10.49 8.00
CA TRP A 55 -2.15 9.34 7.84
C TRP A 55 -2.60 8.41 6.71
N SER A 56 -1.88 7.30 6.55
CA SER A 56 -1.98 6.40 5.41
C SER A 56 -3.39 5.84 5.20
N GLY A 57 -3.59 5.32 3.99
CA GLY A 57 -4.87 4.85 3.51
C GLY A 57 -4.76 4.27 2.12
N SER A 58 -5.90 4.00 1.51
CA SER A 58 -5.99 3.36 0.20
C SER A 58 -7.15 3.93 -0.61
N ALA A 59 -7.08 3.79 -1.93
CA ALA A 59 -8.14 4.22 -2.83
C ALA A 59 -8.91 3.01 -3.39
N THR A 60 -10.23 3.14 -3.44
CA THR A 60 -11.15 2.16 -4.06
C THR A 60 -11.89 2.85 -5.20
N ILE A 61 -11.95 2.22 -6.37
CA ILE A 61 -12.82 2.68 -7.48
C ILE A 61 -14.18 2.01 -7.33
N ILE A 62 -15.20 2.75 -6.93
CA ILE A 62 -16.56 2.24 -6.81
C ILE A 62 -17.22 2.28 -8.20
N PRO A 63 -17.71 1.14 -8.73
CA PRO A 63 -18.39 1.11 -10.03
C PRO A 63 -19.53 2.13 -10.09
N GLY A 64 -19.55 2.95 -11.15
CA GLY A 64 -20.56 4.00 -11.36
C GLY A 64 -20.40 5.27 -10.50
N GLN A 65 -19.59 5.25 -9.42
CA GLN A 65 -19.41 6.42 -8.54
C GLN A 65 -18.01 7.05 -8.68
N GLY A 66 -16.99 6.27 -9.01
CA GLY A 66 -15.61 6.75 -9.16
C GLY A 66 -14.73 6.48 -7.93
N PRO A 67 -13.57 7.14 -7.83
CA PRO A 67 -12.59 6.86 -6.78
C PRO A 67 -13.05 7.41 -5.43
N VAL A 68 -12.77 6.67 -4.37
CA VAL A 68 -12.93 7.06 -2.97
C VAL A 68 -11.64 6.74 -2.24
N ILE A 69 -11.18 7.63 -1.37
CA ILE A 69 -10.06 7.39 -0.46
C ILE A 69 -10.62 7.06 0.92
N LEU A 70 -10.13 5.96 1.49
CA LEU A 70 -10.22 5.68 2.91
C LEU A 70 -8.85 5.95 3.53
N TYR A 71 -8.80 6.70 4.63
CA TYR A 71 -7.54 7.08 5.28
C TYR A 71 -7.69 7.17 6.79
N THR A 72 -6.57 7.13 7.52
CA THR A 72 -6.57 7.35 8.97
C THR A 72 -6.42 8.82 9.31
N GLY A 73 -7.39 9.37 10.03
CA GLY A 73 -7.31 10.69 10.65
C GLY A 73 -6.83 10.60 12.09
N VAL A 74 -6.04 11.58 12.52
CA VAL A 74 -5.57 11.70 13.92
C VAL A 74 -6.35 12.81 14.63
N VAL A 75 -7.04 12.44 15.71
CA VAL A 75 -8.03 13.34 16.35
C VAL A 75 -7.45 14.19 17.48
N ASP A 76 -6.39 13.73 18.15
CA ASP A 76 -5.79 14.41 19.30
C ASP A 76 -4.28 14.18 19.44
N LYS A 77 -3.67 14.83 20.44
CA LYS A 77 -2.24 14.71 20.77
C LYS A 77 -1.84 13.33 21.31
N ARG A 78 -2.80 12.48 21.69
CA ARG A 78 -2.54 11.09 22.11
C ARG A 78 -2.52 10.13 20.92
N SER A 79 -2.61 10.68 19.70
CA SER A 79 -2.65 9.92 18.47
C SER A 79 -3.84 8.97 18.40
N ASN A 80 -5.00 9.37 18.92
CA ASN A 80 -6.22 8.60 18.68
C ASN A 80 -6.54 8.59 17.17
N GLU A 81 -6.70 7.39 16.62
CA GLU A 81 -6.83 7.11 15.20
C GLU A 81 -8.27 6.72 14.84
N VAL A 82 -8.78 7.32 13.76
CA VAL A 82 -10.11 7.03 13.22
C VAL A 82 -10.03 6.88 11.71
N GLN A 83 -10.91 6.09 11.12
CA GLN A 83 -10.93 5.90 9.66
C GLN A 83 -11.93 6.86 9.04
N CYS A 84 -11.48 7.56 8.01
CA CYS A 84 -12.19 8.62 7.34
C CYS A 84 -12.33 8.32 5.84
N ILE A 85 -13.35 8.91 5.23
CA ILE A 85 -13.63 8.88 3.80
C ILE A 85 -13.38 10.26 3.17
N ALA A 86 -12.76 10.27 2.01
CA ALA A 86 -12.67 11.43 1.14
C ALA A 86 -13.09 11.07 -0.29
N ILE A 87 -13.78 11.99 -0.95
CA ILE A 87 -14.28 11.83 -2.32
C ILE A 87 -13.80 12.99 -3.20
N PRO A 88 -13.55 12.79 -4.51
CA PRO A 88 -13.21 13.90 -5.38
C PRO A 88 -14.35 14.92 -5.44
N ALA A 89 -14.00 16.21 -5.41
CA ALA A 89 -14.98 17.29 -5.62
C ALA A 89 -15.54 17.28 -7.05
N ASN A 90 -14.75 16.79 -8.01
CA ASN A 90 -15.12 16.68 -9.41
C ASN A 90 -14.49 15.42 -10.01
N THR A 91 -15.30 14.39 -10.28
CA THR A 91 -14.84 13.14 -10.92
C THR A 91 -14.56 13.32 -12.42
N SER A 92 -14.95 14.44 -13.03
CA SER A 92 -14.59 14.79 -14.41
C SER A 92 -13.20 15.37 -14.54
N ASP A 93 -12.61 15.89 -13.45
CA ASP A 93 -11.20 16.29 -13.43
C ASP A 93 -10.31 15.03 -13.50
N PRO A 94 -9.54 14.81 -14.60
CA PRO A 94 -8.69 13.63 -14.72
C PRO A 94 -7.54 13.63 -13.72
N PHE A 95 -7.20 14.77 -13.12
CA PHE A 95 -6.14 14.88 -12.13
C PHE A 95 -6.66 14.82 -10.69
N LEU A 96 -7.98 14.88 -10.47
CA LEU A 96 -8.62 14.79 -9.15
C LEU A 96 -7.96 15.74 -8.13
N THR A 97 -7.79 17.00 -8.52
CA THR A 97 -7.01 18.01 -7.77
C THR A 97 -7.66 18.45 -6.45
N LYS A 98 -8.96 18.20 -6.26
CA LYS A 98 -9.71 18.60 -5.07
C LYS A 98 -10.48 17.42 -4.49
N TRP A 99 -10.36 17.24 -3.18
CA TRP A 99 -11.05 16.20 -2.41
C TRP A 99 -11.90 16.83 -1.31
N VAL A 100 -13.10 16.28 -1.11
CA VAL A 100 -14.06 16.66 -0.09
C VAL A 100 -14.05 15.60 1.00
N LYS A 101 -14.06 16.04 2.26
CA LYS A 101 -14.19 15.20 3.46
C LYS A 101 -15.60 15.44 4.03
N PRO A 102 -16.58 14.57 3.76
CA PRO A 102 -17.97 14.85 4.14
C PRO A 102 -18.14 14.77 5.68
N ASP A 103 -18.46 15.90 6.31
CA ASP A 103 -18.59 16.01 7.78
C ASP A 103 -19.63 15.05 8.36
N ARG A 104 -20.72 14.82 7.63
CA ARG A 104 -21.80 13.92 8.08
C ARG A 104 -21.43 12.44 8.05
N LEU A 105 -20.35 12.08 7.34
CA LEU A 105 -19.93 10.70 7.19
C LEU A 105 -18.71 10.37 8.06
N ASN A 106 -17.89 11.37 8.39
CA ASN A 106 -16.63 11.16 9.08
C ASN A 106 -16.73 11.35 10.61
N PRO A 107 -16.02 10.51 11.39
CA PRO A 107 -15.30 9.31 10.97
C PRO A 107 -16.26 8.15 10.63
N ILE A 108 -15.92 7.35 9.61
CA ILE A 108 -16.73 6.21 9.17
C ILE A 108 -16.49 4.95 10.04
N VAL A 109 -15.33 4.87 10.70
CA VAL A 109 -14.97 3.79 11.63
C VAL A 109 -14.13 4.37 12.76
N THR A 110 -14.48 4.02 14.00
CA THR A 110 -13.73 4.36 15.22
C THR A 110 -13.34 3.09 15.96
N ALA A 111 -12.30 3.15 16.80
CA ALA A 111 -11.96 2.06 17.69
C ALA A 111 -13.12 1.79 18.69
N ASP A 112 -13.50 0.52 18.84
CA ASP A 112 -14.48 0.11 19.86
C ASP A 112 -13.90 0.28 21.28
N ARG A 113 -14.74 0.24 22.33
CA ARG A 113 -14.31 0.37 23.74
C ARG A 113 -13.22 -0.61 24.17
N ASN A 114 -13.13 -1.77 23.51
CA ASN A 114 -12.16 -2.82 23.82
C ASN A 114 -10.90 -2.76 22.93
N MET A 115 -10.77 -1.72 22.10
CA MET A 115 -9.65 -1.50 21.21
C MET A 115 -8.82 -0.31 21.70
N ASN A 116 -7.52 -0.36 21.50
CA ASN A 116 -6.67 0.80 21.74
C ASN A 116 -6.71 1.72 20.51
N GLY A 117 -7.30 2.90 20.68
CA GLY A 117 -7.44 3.90 19.61
C GLY A 117 -6.14 4.45 19.05
N SER A 118 -4.99 4.27 19.73
CA SER A 118 -3.68 4.72 19.24
C SER A 118 -2.91 3.67 18.44
N VAL A 119 -3.55 2.54 18.13
CA VAL A 119 -3.01 1.41 17.35
C VAL A 119 -4.06 0.84 16.41
N PHE A 120 -4.71 1.70 15.62
CA PHE A 120 -5.82 1.38 14.74
C PHE A 120 -5.79 2.22 13.45
N ARG A 121 -5.07 1.76 12.41
CA ARG A 121 -4.76 2.60 11.24
C ARG A 121 -4.69 1.84 9.91
N ASP A 122 -4.55 2.62 8.85
CA ASP A 122 -4.19 2.22 7.48
C ASP A 122 -5.23 1.32 6.80
N PRO A 123 -6.44 1.85 6.50
CA PRO A 123 -7.48 1.08 5.83
C PRO A 123 -7.03 0.62 4.44
N THR A 124 -7.34 -0.63 4.09
CA THR A 124 -7.01 -1.22 2.78
C THR A 124 -7.87 -0.65 1.64
N THR A 125 -7.47 -0.95 0.40
CA THR A 125 -8.40 -0.94 -0.71
C THR A 125 -9.55 -1.89 -0.39
N ALA A 126 -10.79 -1.49 -0.69
CA ALA A 126 -11.95 -2.32 -0.42
C ALA A 126 -12.18 -3.36 -1.53
N TRP A 127 -12.80 -4.48 -1.17
CA TRP A 127 -13.27 -5.47 -2.15
C TRP A 127 -14.76 -5.77 -1.95
N LEU A 128 -15.47 -5.99 -3.06
CA LEU A 128 -16.90 -6.29 -3.05
C LEU A 128 -17.11 -7.81 -3.05
N GLY A 129 -17.77 -8.33 -2.02
CA GLY A 129 -18.17 -9.74 -1.96
C GLY A 129 -19.41 -10.03 -2.81
N LYS A 130 -19.59 -11.30 -3.18
CA LYS A 130 -20.77 -11.78 -3.93
C LYS A 130 -22.10 -11.60 -3.20
N ASP A 131 -22.06 -11.39 -1.88
CA ASP A 131 -23.21 -11.06 -1.03
C ASP A 131 -23.56 -9.55 -1.07
N GLY A 132 -22.94 -8.77 -1.96
CA GLY A 132 -23.20 -7.35 -2.14
C GLY A 132 -22.65 -6.45 -1.02
N HIS A 133 -21.73 -6.94 -0.18
CA HIS A 133 -21.09 -6.12 0.85
C HIS A 133 -19.63 -5.83 0.49
N TRP A 134 -19.22 -4.58 0.65
CA TRP A 134 -17.82 -4.19 0.69
C TRP A 134 -17.14 -4.69 1.95
N ARG A 135 -15.85 -5.00 1.84
CA ARG A 135 -14.95 -5.27 2.96
C ARG A 135 -13.74 -4.36 2.90
N ILE A 136 -13.23 -4.00 4.07
CA ILE A 136 -11.91 -3.38 4.26
C ILE A 136 -11.21 -4.04 5.45
N LEU A 137 -9.89 -3.97 5.47
CA LEU A 137 -9.10 -4.25 6.66
C LEU A 137 -8.58 -2.95 7.26
N VAL A 138 -8.41 -2.94 8.58
CA VAL A 138 -7.68 -1.90 9.32
C VAL A 138 -6.66 -2.58 10.23
N GLY A 139 -5.41 -2.13 10.16
CA GLY A 139 -4.30 -2.68 10.92
C GLY A 139 -4.37 -2.28 12.39
N SER A 140 -4.03 -3.22 13.27
CA SER A 140 -4.05 -3.03 14.72
C SER A 140 -3.15 -4.05 15.43
N LYS A 141 -3.10 -3.95 16.76
CA LYS A 141 -2.72 -5.05 17.65
C LYS A 141 -3.61 -5.14 18.88
N HIS A 142 -3.58 -6.30 19.53
CA HIS A 142 -4.00 -6.49 20.92
C HIS A 142 -2.83 -7.15 21.65
N GLU A 143 -2.33 -6.50 22.71
CA GLU A 143 -1.06 -6.87 23.33
C GLU A 143 0.08 -6.96 22.29
N ASP A 144 0.68 -8.14 22.11
CA ASP A 144 1.74 -8.43 21.13
C ASP A 144 1.20 -9.08 19.83
N THR A 145 -0.10 -9.33 19.76
CA THR A 145 -0.76 -10.00 18.64
C THR A 145 -1.17 -8.96 17.61
N GLY A 146 -0.59 -9.04 16.42
CA GLY A 146 -0.97 -8.22 15.28
C GLY A 146 -2.28 -8.67 14.68
N ILE A 147 -3.12 -7.71 14.28
CA ILE A 147 -4.51 -7.95 13.89
C ILE A 147 -4.86 -7.14 12.64
N ALA A 148 -5.48 -7.79 11.67
CA ALA A 148 -6.21 -7.13 10.59
C ALA A 148 -7.72 -7.17 10.86
N TYR A 149 -8.27 -6.10 11.43
CA TYR A 149 -9.70 -6.01 11.70
C TYR A 149 -10.48 -5.90 10.40
N LEU A 150 -11.47 -6.76 10.23
CA LEU A 150 -12.36 -6.74 9.07
C LEU A 150 -13.61 -5.91 9.36
N TYR A 151 -13.97 -5.04 8.42
CA TYR A 151 -15.23 -4.29 8.43
C TYR A 151 -16.04 -4.59 7.18
N ARG A 152 -17.37 -4.51 7.30
CA ARG A 152 -18.33 -4.72 6.20
C ARG A 152 -19.23 -3.51 6.02
N SER A 153 -19.59 -3.20 4.77
CA SER A 153 -20.54 -2.14 4.44
C SER A 153 -21.35 -2.48 3.19
N LYS A 154 -22.61 -2.06 3.12
CA LYS A 154 -23.41 -2.13 1.88
C LYS A 154 -23.28 -0.87 1.02
N ASP A 155 -23.07 0.28 1.66
CA ASP A 155 -23.18 1.61 1.06
C ASP A 155 -21.85 2.37 1.02
N PHE A 156 -20.76 1.74 1.48
CA PHE A 156 -19.42 2.33 1.62
C PHE A 156 -19.31 3.43 2.70
N VAL A 157 -20.38 3.68 3.44
CA VAL A 157 -20.49 4.77 4.42
C VAL A 157 -20.63 4.21 5.82
N LYS A 158 -21.60 3.32 6.05
CA LYS A 158 -21.81 2.66 7.34
C LYS A 158 -21.03 1.37 7.36
N TRP A 159 -20.01 1.31 8.22
CA TRP A 159 -19.15 0.15 8.38
C TRP A 159 -19.43 -0.54 9.71
N THR A 160 -19.54 -1.87 9.67
CA THR A 160 -19.72 -2.70 10.86
C THR A 160 -18.56 -3.67 10.97
N ARG A 161 -17.91 -3.72 12.15
CA ARG A 161 -16.82 -4.66 12.41
C ARG A 161 -17.34 -6.10 12.36
N ALA A 162 -16.61 -6.98 11.69
CA ALA A 162 -16.89 -8.41 11.73
C ALA A 162 -16.61 -8.97 13.13
N LYS A 163 -17.25 -10.09 13.48
CA LYS A 163 -17.10 -10.72 14.81
C LYS A 163 -15.67 -11.18 15.11
N HIS A 164 -14.90 -11.47 14.07
CA HIS A 164 -13.49 -11.86 14.14
C HIS A 164 -12.69 -11.04 13.12
N PRO A 165 -11.38 -10.84 13.34
CA PRO A 165 -10.51 -10.30 12.31
C PRO A 165 -10.47 -11.25 11.10
N ILE A 166 -9.97 -10.77 9.96
CA ILE A 166 -9.73 -11.66 8.82
C ILE A 166 -8.61 -12.66 9.13
N HIS A 167 -7.60 -12.18 9.86
CA HIS A 167 -6.40 -12.90 10.30
C HIS A 167 -5.69 -12.12 11.42
N SER A 168 -4.89 -12.83 12.22
CA SER A 168 -4.08 -12.27 13.29
C SER A 168 -2.92 -13.22 13.62
N ALA A 169 -1.79 -12.70 14.06
CA ALA A 169 -0.64 -13.52 14.46
C ALA A 169 -0.02 -13.01 15.76
N LYS A 170 0.26 -13.93 16.70
CA LYS A 170 0.95 -13.63 17.96
C LYS A 170 2.37 -13.15 17.68
N THR A 171 2.97 -12.45 18.65
CA THR A 171 4.39 -12.02 18.62
C THR A 171 4.79 -11.21 17.37
N THR A 172 3.85 -10.56 16.69
CA THR A 172 4.12 -9.73 15.49
C THR A 172 3.93 -8.24 15.70
N GLY A 173 3.42 -7.84 16.88
CA GLY A 173 3.25 -6.43 17.23
C GLY A 173 2.21 -5.72 16.37
N MET A 174 2.40 -4.41 16.15
CA MET A 174 1.46 -3.61 15.36
C MET A 174 1.57 -3.97 13.88
N TRP A 175 0.43 -4.30 13.26
CA TRP A 175 0.32 -4.43 11.81
C TRP A 175 -0.04 -3.08 11.20
N GLU A 176 0.93 -2.46 10.53
CA GLU A 176 0.76 -1.26 9.74
C GLU A 176 0.50 -1.61 8.27
N CYS A 177 -0.12 -0.69 7.55
CA CYS A 177 -0.34 -0.76 6.10
C CYS A 177 -0.70 -2.17 5.60
N PRO A 178 -1.77 -2.80 6.14
CA PRO A 178 -2.24 -4.05 5.59
C PRO A 178 -2.57 -3.87 4.11
N ASP A 179 -2.43 -4.95 3.35
CA ASP A 179 -2.91 -5.06 1.98
C ASP A 179 -3.43 -6.48 1.75
N PHE A 180 -4.58 -6.58 1.08
CA PHE A 180 -5.26 -7.85 0.86
C PHE A 180 -5.82 -7.92 -0.55
N TYR A 181 -5.31 -8.86 -1.34
CA TYR A 181 -5.66 -8.92 -2.75
C TYR A 181 -5.52 -10.32 -3.35
N PRO A 182 -6.28 -10.59 -4.43
CA PRO A 182 -6.17 -11.86 -5.15
C PRO A 182 -5.01 -11.87 -6.15
N VAL A 183 -4.47 -13.07 -6.38
CA VAL A 183 -3.50 -13.40 -7.43
C VAL A 183 -3.95 -14.66 -8.18
N PRO A 184 -3.79 -14.72 -9.51
CA PRO A 184 -4.15 -15.93 -10.26
C PRO A 184 -3.11 -17.02 -10.00
N LEU A 185 -3.54 -18.29 -10.05
CA LEU A 185 -2.62 -19.43 -9.91
C LEU A 185 -1.65 -19.57 -11.09
N VAL A 186 -2.00 -19.02 -12.25
CA VAL A 186 -1.22 -19.14 -13.49
C VAL A 186 -1.11 -17.77 -14.16
N GLY A 187 0.07 -17.50 -14.71
CA GLY A 187 0.36 -16.29 -15.47
C GLY A 187 0.85 -15.13 -14.60
N LYS A 188 1.03 -13.96 -15.24
CA LYS A 188 1.60 -12.76 -14.63
C LYS A 188 0.57 -11.62 -14.45
N ASN A 189 -0.68 -11.89 -14.82
CA ASN A 189 -1.72 -10.88 -14.76
C ASN A 189 -2.10 -10.56 -13.32
N GLY A 190 -2.48 -9.31 -13.08
CA GLY A 190 -3.13 -8.88 -11.86
C GLY A 190 -4.62 -9.18 -11.89
N LEU A 191 -5.24 -9.17 -10.72
CA LEU A 191 -6.68 -9.30 -10.55
C LEU A 191 -7.23 -8.09 -9.81
N ASP A 192 -8.45 -7.68 -10.16
CA ASP A 192 -9.23 -6.75 -9.36
C ASP A 192 -9.39 -7.28 -7.93
N ALA A 193 -9.44 -6.37 -6.94
CA ALA A 193 -9.50 -6.75 -5.52
C ALA A 193 -10.71 -7.63 -5.17
N SER A 194 -11.80 -7.53 -5.93
CA SER A 194 -13.05 -8.28 -5.72
C SER A 194 -13.06 -9.66 -6.36
N MET A 195 -12.00 -10.05 -7.08
CA MET A 195 -11.93 -11.34 -7.75
C MET A 195 -11.80 -12.49 -6.75
N ILE A 196 -12.68 -13.48 -6.88
CA ILE A 196 -12.65 -14.73 -6.13
C ILE A 196 -12.91 -15.92 -7.05
N GLY A 197 -12.37 -17.09 -6.71
CA GLY A 197 -12.59 -18.32 -7.46
C GLY A 197 -11.58 -19.42 -7.13
N ASN A 198 -11.79 -20.61 -7.69
CA ASN A 198 -10.93 -21.77 -7.43
C ASN A 198 -9.54 -21.63 -8.06
N SER A 199 -9.37 -20.74 -9.05
CA SER A 199 -8.11 -20.45 -9.73
C SER A 199 -7.35 -19.26 -9.13
N VAL A 200 -7.70 -18.87 -7.90
CA VAL A 200 -7.19 -17.66 -7.24
C VAL A 200 -6.68 -17.98 -5.84
N LYS A 201 -5.51 -17.44 -5.50
CA LYS A 201 -5.00 -17.32 -4.12
C LYS A 201 -5.13 -15.88 -3.66
N HIS A 202 -5.05 -15.66 -2.36
CA HIS A 202 -5.03 -14.32 -1.77
C HIS A 202 -3.70 -14.08 -1.09
N VAL A 203 -3.25 -12.84 -1.17
CA VAL A 203 -2.07 -12.34 -0.46
C VAL A 203 -2.56 -11.47 0.67
N LEU A 204 -2.11 -11.76 1.89
CA LEU A 204 -2.22 -10.83 3.01
C LEU A 204 -0.82 -10.31 3.33
N LYS A 205 -0.64 -9.01 3.19
CA LYS A 205 0.61 -8.32 3.52
C LYS A 205 0.40 -7.40 4.71
N ASN A 206 1.39 -7.32 5.60
CA ASN A 206 1.44 -6.38 6.71
C ASN A 206 2.87 -5.80 6.84
N SER A 207 2.97 -4.53 7.21
CA SER A 207 4.22 -3.90 7.65
C SER A 207 4.31 -4.02 9.17
N LEU A 208 5.35 -4.66 9.69
CA LEU A 208 5.49 -4.90 11.12
C LEU A 208 6.30 -3.80 11.77
N ASP A 209 5.63 -2.93 12.54
CA ASP A 209 6.21 -1.78 13.25
C ASP A 209 7.45 -2.17 14.05
N MET A 210 7.42 -3.34 14.71
CA MET A 210 8.50 -3.79 15.58
C MET A 210 9.78 -4.17 14.84
N THR A 211 9.68 -4.65 13.60
CA THR A 211 10.83 -5.11 12.81
C THR A 211 11.26 -4.12 11.75
N ARG A 212 10.39 -3.15 11.41
CA ARG A 212 10.57 -2.24 10.28
C ARG A 212 10.73 -2.94 8.93
N TYR A 213 10.16 -4.14 8.82
CA TYR A 213 10.04 -4.89 7.57
C TYR A 213 8.57 -5.20 7.27
N GLU A 214 8.32 -5.59 6.05
CA GLU A 214 7.02 -6.02 5.59
C GLU A 214 7.04 -7.47 5.13
N TYR A 215 5.97 -8.16 5.51
CA TYR A 215 5.82 -9.59 5.30
C TYR A 215 4.50 -9.85 4.62
N TYR A 216 4.47 -10.88 3.79
CA TYR A 216 3.23 -11.36 3.21
C TYR A 216 3.12 -12.86 3.37
N THR A 217 1.87 -13.31 3.42
CA THR A 217 1.50 -14.72 3.29
C THR A 217 0.69 -14.91 2.02
N VAL A 218 0.78 -16.10 1.43
CA VAL A 218 -0.13 -16.55 0.38
C VAL A 218 -1.07 -17.57 1.00
N GLY A 219 -2.36 -17.50 0.66
CA GLY A 219 -3.36 -18.35 1.26
C GLY A 219 -4.70 -18.33 0.56
N THR A 220 -5.70 -18.86 1.25
CA THR A 220 -7.05 -19.01 0.72
C THR A 220 -8.03 -18.15 1.51
N TYR A 221 -8.74 -17.26 0.81
CA TYR A 221 -9.86 -16.52 1.39
C TYR A 221 -11.15 -17.33 1.25
N ILE A 222 -11.91 -17.43 2.33
CA ILE A 222 -13.20 -18.13 2.40
C ILE A 222 -14.29 -17.07 2.59
N PRO A 223 -14.93 -16.57 1.51
CA PRO A 223 -15.77 -15.36 1.58
C PRO A 223 -17.01 -15.49 2.46
N ASN A 224 -17.66 -16.66 2.46
CA ASN A 224 -18.85 -16.91 3.29
C ASN A 224 -18.54 -16.97 4.80
N LYS A 225 -17.27 -17.16 5.17
CA LYS A 225 -16.80 -17.15 6.57
C LYS A 225 -16.00 -15.89 6.90
N ASP A 226 -15.77 -15.00 5.92
CA ASP A 226 -14.93 -13.81 6.08
C ASP A 226 -13.56 -14.14 6.74
N LYS A 227 -12.97 -15.29 6.35
CA LYS A 227 -11.75 -15.83 6.96
C LYS A 227 -10.67 -16.05 5.90
N TYR A 228 -9.45 -15.64 6.20
CA TYR A 228 -8.27 -15.96 5.44
C TYR A 228 -7.47 -17.05 6.17
N ILE A 229 -6.93 -18.00 5.40
CA ILE A 229 -6.10 -19.09 5.92
C ILE A 229 -4.81 -19.08 5.10
N PRO A 230 -3.66 -18.67 5.68
CA PRO A 230 -2.35 -18.84 5.07
C PRO A 230 -2.11 -20.30 4.68
N ASP A 231 -1.44 -20.52 3.55
CA ASP A 231 -0.94 -21.84 3.22
C ASP A 231 0.15 -22.25 4.24
N ASN A 232 0.33 -23.56 4.45
CA ASN A 232 1.32 -24.09 5.41
C ASN A 232 2.78 -23.74 5.07
N THR A 233 3.04 -23.15 3.91
CA THR A 233 4.34 -22.65 3.45
C THR A 233 4.49 -21.14 3.63
N SER A 234 3.50 -20.48 4.23
CA SER A 234 3.47 -19.03 4.45
C SER A 234 3.31 -18.73 5.94
N GLU A 235 4.43 -18.38 6.58
CA GLU A 235 4.49 -17.98 7.99
C GLU A 235 4.31 -16.45 8.14
N ASP A 236 3.62 -16.02 9.20
CA ASP A 236 3.55 -14.61 9.59
C ASP A 236 4.80 -14.21 10.40
N GLY A 237 5.27 -12.98 10.24
CA GLY A 237 6.40 -12.48 11.05
C GLY A 237 7.76 -12.89 10.53
N TRP A 238 8.76 -12.99 11.42
CA TRP A 238 10.18 -13.05 11.06
C TRP A 238 10.56 -14.17 10.08
N GLY A 239 9.95 -15.35 10.20
CA GLY A 239 10.15 -16.49 9.29
C GLY A 239 9.42 -16.37 7.94
N GLY A 240 8.56 -15.36 7.80
CA GLY A 240 7.73 -15.12 6.62
C GLY A 240 8.46 -14.55 5.42
N LEU A 241 7.78 -14.60 4.28
CA LEU A 241 8.27 -14.01 3.02
C LEU A 241 8.12 -12.49 3.04
N ARG A 242 9.08 -11.80 2.43
CA ARG A 242 9.08 -10.33 2.28
C ARG A 242 9.02 -9.96 0.80
N TYR A 243 8.46 -8.79 0.47
CA TYR A 243 8.60 -8.27 -0.89
C TYR A 243 10.05 -7.89 -1.18
N ASP A 244 10.73 -7.33 -0.18
CA ASP A 244 12.11 -6.91 -0.30
C ASP A 244 12.85 -7.24 1.00
N TYR A 245 14.12 -7.62 0.88
CA TYR A 245 14.97 -7.97 2.03
C TYR A 245 15.89 -6.81 2.44
N GLY A 246 15.82 -5.68 1.75
CA GLY A 246 16.51 -4.43 2.10
C GLY A 246 15.56 -3.39 2.72
N ASN A 247 15.79 -2.12 2.37
CA ASN A 247 15.02 -0.99 2.85
C ASN A 247 13.76 -0.77 2.00
N PHE A 248 12.64 -1.29 2.48
CA PHE A 248 11.34 -1.24 1.81
C PHE A 248 10.24 -1.42 2.86
N TYR A 249 9.38 -0.43 3.00
CA TYR A 249 8.37 -0.39 4.04
C TYR A 249 7.08 0.27 3.58
N ALA A 250 6.01 0.09 4.37
CA ALA A 250 4.68 0.63 4.13
C ALA A 250 4.14 0.34 2.70
N SER A 251 4.53 -0.78 2.09
CA SER A 251 4.13 -1.06 0.72
C SER A 251 2.63 -1.19 0.54
N LYS A 252 2.16 -0.82 -0.65
CA LYS A 252 0.76 -0.85 -1.00
C LYS A 252 0.59 -1.14 -2.48
N SER A 253 -0.35 -2.02 -2.81
CA SER A 253 -0.62 -2.40 -4.18
C SER A 253 -1.89 -1.79 -4.73
N PHE A 254 -1.98 -1.70 -6.06
CA PHE A 254 -3.23 -1.45 -6.75
C PHE A 254 -3.31 -2.29 -8.02
N PHE A 255 -4.54 -2.57 -8.46
CA PHE A 255 -4.79 -3.21 -9.75
C PHE A 255 -4.77 -2.14 -10.86
N ASP A 256 -3.95 -2.36 -11.88
CA ASP A 256 -3.89 -1.57 -13.10
C ASP A 256 -4.75 -2.25 -14.19
N PRO A 257 -5.99 -1.79 -14.41
CA PRO A 257 -6.88 -2.38 -15.41
C PRO A 257 -6.44 -2.10 -16.84
N SER A 258 -5.59 -1.09 -17.08
CA SER A 258 -5.15 -0.75 -18.44
C SER A 258 -4.18 -1.78 -19.02
N LYS A 259 -3.47 -2.50 -18.15
CA LYS A 259 -2.47 -3.51 -18.51
C LYS A 259 -2.69 -4.86 -17.81
N ASN A 260 -3.83 -5.04 -17.14
CA ASN A 260 -4.19 -6.26 -16.39
C ASN A 260 -3.06 -6.76 -15.48
N ARG A 261 -2.48 -5.87 -14.68
CA ARG A 261 -1.33 -6.17 -13.80
C ARG A 261 -1.55 -5.58 -12.42
N ARG A 262 -0.95 -6.19 -11.39
CA ARG A 262 -0.90 -5.59 -10.06
C ARG A 262 0.42 -4.87 -9.89
N ILE A 263 0.35 -3.62 -9.44
CA ILE A 263 1.53 -2.78 -9.19
C ILE A 263 1.68 -2.62 -7.69
N ILE A 264 2.90 -2.77 -7.18
CA ILE A 264 3.28 -2.45 -5.79
C ILE A 264 4.13 -1.18 -5.77
N TRP A 265 3.89 -0.37 -4.75
CA TRP A 265 4.73 0.74 -4.31
C TRP A 265 5.34 0.40 -2.95
N GLY A 266 6.52 0.91 -2.65
CA GLY A 266 7.11 0.82 -1.32
C GLY A 266 8.02 2.01 -1.03
N TRP A 267 7.94 2.49 0.20
CA TRP A 267 8.76 3.57 0.69
C TRP A 267 10.09 3.02 1.17
N ALA A 268 11.20 3.60 0.69
CA ALA A 268 12.51 3.40 1.29
C ALA A 268 12.85 4.67 2.06
N ASN A 269 13.06 4.55 3.37
CA ASN A 269 13.51 5.66 4.18
C ASN A 269 15.00 5.91 3.99
N GLU A 270 15.53 6.94 4.63
CA GLU A 270 16.94 7.27 4.52
C GLU A 270 17.82 6.29 5.32
N SER A 271 19.07 6.13 4.89
CA SER A 271 20.09 5.35 5.58
C SER A 271 21.24 6.21 6.12
N ASP A 272 21.14 7.53 5.97
CA ASP A 272 21.99 8.53 6.62
C ASP A 272 21.32 9.06 7.91
N THR A 273 21.83 10.18 8.44
CA THR A 273 21.36 10.73 9.72
C THR A 273 20.25 11.76 9.53
N LYS A 274 19.49 12.03 10.60
CA LYS A 274 18.46 13.10 10.57
C LYS A 274 19.07 14.47 10.34
N GLU A 275 20.30 14.69 10.80
CA GLU A 275 21.06 15.91 10.56
C GLU A 275 21.36 16.07 9.06
N ASP A 276 21.72 14.98 8.37
CA ASP A 276 21.91 14.96 6.92
C ASP A 276 20.59 15.21 6.17
N ASP A 277 19.48 14.60 6.62
CA ASP A 277 18.14 14.86 6.08
C ASP A 277 17.76 16.34 6.10
N VAL A 278 17.93 16.98 7.26
CA VAL A 278 17.65 18.41 7.42
C VAL A 278 18.59 19.25 6.55
N LYS A 279 19.87 18.88 6.47
CA LYS A 279 20.88 19.61 5.69
C LYS A 279 20.65 19.50 4.18
N LYS A 280 20.29 18.31 3.67
CA LYS A 280 19.99 18.08 2.24
C LYS A 280 18.58 18.53 1.86
N GLY A 281 17.70 18.73 2.84
CA GLY A 281 16.39 19.36 2.69
C GLY A 281 15.27 18.42 2.25
N TRP A 282 15.51 17.12 2.17
CA TRP A 282 14.51 16.10 1.82
C TRP A 282 14.87 14.75 2.46
N ALA A 283 13.88 13.87 2.62
CA ALA A 283 14.08 12.51 3.11
C ALA A 283 12.97 11.56 2.62
N GLY A 284 13.37 10.34 2.26
CA GLY A 284 12.48 9.27 1.82
C GLY A 284 12.24 9.27 0.32
N ILE A 285 12.34 8.09 -0.28
CA ILE A 285 12.05 7.85 -1.70
C ILE A 285 10.99 6.76 -1.87
N GLN A 286 10.32 6.77 -3.01
CA GLN A 286 9.55 5.61 -3.45
C GLN A 286 10.44 4.71 -4.31
N ALA A 287 10.44 3.42 -4.03
CA ALA A 287 11.03 2.45 -4.94
C ALA A 287 10.29 2.51 -6.29
N ILE A 288 11.02 2.26 -7.39
CA ILE A 288 10.40 2.15 -8.72
C ILE A 288 9.28 1.10 -8.65
N PRO A 289 8.07 1.40 -9.17
CA PRO A 289 6.94 0.49 -9.15
C PRO A 289 7.29 -0.86 -9.74
N ARG A 290 6.79 -1.92 -9.10
CA ARG A 290 7.01 -3.29 -9.56
C ARG A 290 5.68 -3.93 -9.91
N THR A 291 5.63 -4.68 -10.99
CA THR A 291 4.58 -5.67 -11.20
C THR A 291 4.78 -6.80 -10.19
N VAL A 292 3.69 -7.37 -9.68
CA VAL A 292 3.72 -8.52 -8.77
C VAL A 292 2.75 -9.62 -9.23
N TRP A 293 3.19 -10.87 -9.16
CA TRP A 293 2.38 -12.04 -9.50
C TRP A 293 2.82 -13.28 -8.71
N LEU A 294 2.00 -14.31 -8.67
CA LEU A 294 2.32 -15.58 -8.01
C LEU A 294 3.34 -16.37 -8.84
N ASP A 295 4.39 -16.87 -8.20
CA ASP A 295 5.31 -17.81 -8.84
C ASP A 295 4.59 -19.09 -9.28
N SER A 296 5.08 -19.76 -10.32
CA SER A 296 4.51 -21.02 -10.81
C SER A 296 4.47 -22.13 -9.76
N GLY A 297 5.36 -22.11 -8.76
CA GLY A 297 5.32 -23.04 -7.63
C GLY A 297 4.26 -22.71 -6.59
N GLY A 298 3.58 -21.56 -6.69
CA GLY A 298 2.48 -21.14 -5.80
C GLY A 298 2.89 -20.73 -4.39
N ARG A 299 4.18 -20.71 -4.06
CA ARG A 299 4.69 -20.51 -2.70
C ARG A 299 5.10 -19.07 -2.38
N GLN A 300 5.44 -18.29 -3.40
CA GLN A 300 5.97 -16.94 -3.23
C GLN A 300 5.53 -16.04 -4.38
N LEU A 301 5.66 -14.74 -4.18
CA LEU A 301 5.39 -13.74 -5.19
C LEU A 301 6.68 -13.39 -5.93
N ARG A 302 6.56 -13.19 -7.24
CA ARG A 302 7.61 -12.59 -8.06
C ARG A 302 7.31 -11.13 -8.28
N GLN A 303 8.38 -10.34 -8.39
CA GLN A 303 8.31 -8.93 -8.71
C GLN A 303 9.22 -8.60 -9.88
N TRP A 304 8.85 -7.58 -10.65
CA TRP A 304 9.71 -7.01 -11.67
C TRP A 304 9.41 -5.52 -11.84
N PRO A 305 10.40 -4.64 -12.05
CA PRO A 305 10.13 -3.24 -12.35
C PRO A 305 9.16 -3.12 -13.54
N VAL A 306 8.28 -2.13 -13.48
CA VAL A 306 7.34 -1.84 -14.57
C VAL A 306 8.10 -1.65 -15.89
N GLU A 307 7.56 -2.20 -16.98
CA GLU A 307 8.21 -2.18 -18.30
C GLU A 307 8.47 -0.76 -18.82
N GLU A 308 7.70 0.22 -18.35
CA GLU A 308 7.85 1.63 -18.68
C GLU A 308 9.22 2.17 -18.28
N LEU A 309 9.85 1.61 -17.24
CA LEU A 309 11.21 1.94 -16.85
C LEU A 309 12.21 1.72 -17.99
N ASN A 310 11.96 0.75 -18.88
CA ASN A 310 12.86 0.45 -19.99
C ASN A 310 13.00 1.62 -20.96
N LYS A 311 12.06 2.58 -20.98
CA LYS A 311 12.13 3.78 -21.81
C LYS A 311 13.24 4.75 -21.40
N LEU A 312 13.73 4.65 -20.16
CA LEU A 312 14.85 5.45 -19.67
C LEU A 312 16.23 4.86 -20.03
N ARG A 313 16.27 3.67 -20.67
CA ARG A 313 17.54 3.06 -21.07
C ARG A 313 18.10 3.79 -22.29
N GLU A 314 19.35 4.22 -22.18
CA GLU A 314 20.10 4.81 -23.29
C GLU A 314 21.05 3.77 -23.90
N LYS A 315 22.36 3.96 -23.73
CA LYS A 315 23.40 3.10 -24.31
C LYS A 315 23.46 1.75 -23.60
N GLN A 316 23.27 0.68 -24.38
CA GLN A 316 23.49 -0.69 -23.92
C GLN A 316 24.99 -1.03 -23.97
N VAL A 317 25.50 -1.64 -22.90
CA VAL A 317 26.81 -2.30 -22.88
C VAL A 317 26.59 -3.77 -22.51
N GLY A 318 27.12 -4.66 -23.35
CA GLY A 318 27.04 -6.11 -23.15
C GLY A 318 28.42 -6.73 -23.01
N ILE A 319 28.58 -7.65 -22.06
CA ILE A 319 29.80 -8.44 -21.87
C ILE A 319 29.41 -9.91 -21.88
N ASN A 320 29.86 -10.66 -22.88
CA ASN A 320 29.56 -12.08 -23.05
C ASN A 320 30.84 -12.93 -22.93
N ASN A 321 30.70 -14.19 -22.51
CA ASN A 321 31.78 -15.19 -22.48
C ASN A 321 33.06 -14.76 -21.71
N LYS A 322 32.93 -13.91 -20.68
CA LYS A 322 34.07 -13.46 -19.87
C LYS A 322 34.32 -14.40 -18.70
N LYS A 323 35.50 -15.02 -18.65
CA LYS A 323 35.92 -15.85 -17.51
C LYS A 323 36.27 -14.98 -16.30
N LEU A 324 35.53 -15.12 -15.21
CA LEU A 324 35.85 -14.54 -13.92
C LEU A 324 36.77 -15.50 -13.14
N LYS A 325 37.97 -15.04 -12.78
CA LYS A 325 38.89 -15.78 -11.92
C LYS A 325 38.57 -15.48 -10.46
N LYS A 326 38.94 -16.40 -9.55
CA LYS A 326 38.83 -16.17 -8.10
C LYS A 326 39.57 -14.87 -7.73
N GLY A 327 38.86 -13.95 -7.07
CA GLY A 327 39.37 -12.63 -6.69
C GLY A 327 39.53 -11.62 -7.84
N GLY A 328 39.18 -11.97 -9.07
CA GLY A 328 39.23 -11.05 -10.20
C GLY A 328 37.98 -10.17 -10.30
N TYR A 329 38.12 -9.02 -10.93
CA TYR A 329 37.01 -8.13 -11.28
C TYR A 329 37.00 -7.83 -12.78
N VAL A 330 35.86 -7.38 -13.29
CA VAL A 330 35.70 -6.90 -14.66
C VAL A 330 35.00 -5.56 -14.58
N GLU A 331 35.69 -4.51 -15.02
CA GLU A 331 35.13 -3.18 -15.14
C GLU A 331 34.20 -3.11 -16.37
N VAL A 332 32.98 -2.58 -16.19
CA VAL A 332 32.06 -2.29 -17.28
C VAL A 332 32.35 -0.88 -17.80
N LYS A 333 33.03 -0.80 -18.94
CA LYS A 333 33.43 0.48 -19.55
C LYS A 333 32.35 1.01 -20.49
N GLY A 334 32.41 2.31 -20.76
CA GLY A 334 31.59 2.95 -21.79
C GLY A 334 30.18 3.34 -21.36
N ILE A 335 29.90 3.27 -20.06
CA ILE A 335 28.77 3.88 -19.36
C ILE A 335 29.31 4.68 -18.17
N THR A 336 28.65 5.79 -17.86
CA THR A 336 28.92 6.54 -16.63
C THR A 336 27.82 6.17 -15.64
N ALA A 337 28.19 5.84 -14.40
CA ALA A 337 27.20 5.69 -13.33
C ALA A 337 26.67 7.09 -12.97
N ALA A 338 25.72 7.60 -13.74
CA ALA A 338 24.96 8.77 -13.35
C ALA A 338 23.80 8.27 -12.47
N GLN A 339 23.87 8.55 -11.16
CA GLN A 339 22.66 8.72 -10.37
C GLN A 339 22.09 10.05 -10.81
N VAL A 340 21.03 10.04 -11.62
CA VAL A 340 20.30 11.26 -12.01
C VAL A 340 19.28 11.58 -10.94
#